data_AF-A0A2D5RRH8-F1
#
_entry.id   AF-A0A2D5RRH8-F1
#
_cell.length_a   1.000
_cell.length_b   1.000
_cell.length_c   1.000
_cell.angle_alpha   90.00
_cell.angle_beta   90.00
_cell.angle_gamma   90.00
#
_symmetry.space_group_name_H-M   'P 1'
#
loop_
_entity.id
_entity.type
_entity.pdbx_description
1 polymer ?
#
loop_
_entity_poly.entity_id
_entity_poly.type
_entity_poly.pdbx_seq_one_letter_code
_entity_poly.pdbx_strand_id
1 'polypeptide(L)' 'MNSTYSKTKTSFYRRLYICYLIDSGINTVPSLLEVTEMPRRTLQDAIAAKGVLGCS' A
#
# COMPACT_ATOMS: atom_id res chain seq x y z
N MET A 1 -0.62 0.40 28.07
CA MET A 1 -1.81 0.96 27.38
C MET A 1 -1.83 0.37 25.99
N ASN A 2 -2.56 -0.74 25.80
CA ASN A 2 -2.63 -1.47 24.54
C ASN A 2 -3.69 -0.80 23.67
N SER A 3 -3.27 0.24 22.96
CA SER A 3 -4.12 0.98 22.03
C SER A 3 -4.50 0.02 20.91
N THR A 4 -5.66 -0.62 21.04
CA THR A 4 -6.35 -1.37 19.98
C THR A 4 -6.78 -0.38 18.90
N TYR A 5 -5.81 0.25 18.23
CA TYR A 5 -6.03 0.85 16.93
C TYR A 5 -6.48 -0.30 16.05
N SER A 6 -7.75 -0.29 15.68
CA SER A 6 -8.35 -1.33 14.84
C SER A 6 -7.45 -1.57 13.63
N LYS A 7 -6.68 -2.66 13.65
CA LYS A 7 -5.70 -3.05 12.62
C LYS A 7 -6.33 -3.03 11.21
N THR A 8 -7.65 -3.16 11.16
CA THR A 8 -8.51 -3.06 9.97
C THR A 8 -8.45 -1.69 9.28
N LYS A 9 -8.48 -0.58 10.01
CA LYS A 9 -8.48 0.78 9.42
C LYS A 9 -7.14 1.10 8.78
N THR A 10 -6.04 0.73 9.44
CA THR A 10 -4.69 0.98 8.93
C THR A 10 -4.43 0.22 7.62
N SER A 11 -4.95 -0.99 7.46
CA SER A 11 -4.85 -1.75 6.20
C SER A 11 -5.58 -1.05 5.05
N PHE A 12 -6.80 -0.53 5.31
CA PHE A 12 -7.58 0.19 4.31
C PHE A 12 -6.89 1.46 3.82
N TYR A 13 -6.43 2.32 4.73
CA TYR A 13 -5.71 3.54 4.36
C TYR A 13 -4.38 3.26 3.66
N ARG A 14 -3.67 2.17 4.02
CA ARG A 14 -2.44 1.77 3.31
C ARG A 14 -2.71 1.43 1.85
N ARG A 15 -3.78 0.68 1.55
CA ARG A 15 -4.15 0.35 0.16
C ARG A 15 -4.52 1.61 -0.63
N LEU A 16 -5.29 2.52 -0.02
CA LEU A 16 -5.64 3.80 -0.64
C LEU A 16 -4.40 4.66 -0.94
N TYR A 17 -3.48 4.75 0.04
CA TYR A 17 -2.24 5.50 -0.10
C TYR A 17 -1.31 4.90 -1.17
N ILE A 18 -1.17 3.58 -1.22
CA ILE A 18 -0.39 2.91 -2.27
C ILE A 18 -1.04 3.12 -3.64
N CYS A 19 -2.37 3.08 -3.74
CA CYS A 19 -3.08 3.36 -4.99
C CYS A 19 -2.79 4.78 -5.50
N TYR A 20 -2.82 5.77 -4.59
CA TYR A 20 -2.45 7.16 -4.90
C TYR A 20 -0.99 7.29 -5.38
N LEU A 21 -0.05 6.60 -4.73
CA LEU A 21 1.35 6.62 -5.15
C LEU A 21 1.55 6.00 -6.53
N ILE A 22 0.85 4.89 -6.82
CA ILE A 22 0.89 4.24 -8.13
C ILE A 22 0.29 5.16 -9.20
N ASP A 23 -0.83 5.83 -8.92
CA ASP A 23 -1.48 6.80 -9.81
C ASP A 23 -0.58 8.02 -10.09
N SER A 24 0.15 8.47 -9.07
CA SER A 24 1.15 9.54 -9.19
C SER A 24 2.40 9.13 -9.98
N GLY A 25 2.50 7.89 -10.47
CA GLY A 25 3.61 7.39 -11.28
C GLY A 25 4.61 6.51 -10.52
N ILE A 26 4.43 6.32 -9.21
CA ILE A 26 5.30 5.51 -8.34
C ILE A 26 4.78 4.08 -8.30
N ASN A 27 4.96 3.35 -9.40
CA ASN A 27 4.54 1.95 -9.54
C ASN A 27 5.65 0.91 -9.25
N THR A 28 6.84 1.38 -8.88
CA THR A 28 8.02 0.55 -8.64
C THR A 28 8.24 0.32 -7.14
N VAL A 29 8.49 -0.94 -6.77
CA VAL A 29 8.79 -1.38 -5.40
C VAL A 29 9.89 -0.54 -4.69
N PRO A 30 11.04 -0.23 -5.31
CA PRO A 30 12.07 0.58 -4.65
C PRO A 30 11.59 2.02 -4.33
N SER A 31 10.88 2.67 -5.25
CA SER A 31 10.40 4.04 -5.03
C SER A 31 9.28 4.11 -3.99
N LEU A 32 8.38 3.12 -3.97
CA LEU A 32 7.40 2.97 -2.91
C LEU A 32 8.07 2.70 -1.54
N LEU A 33 9.17 1.95 -1.52
CA LEU A 33 9.91 1.66 -0.29
C LEU A 33 10.58 2.94 0.25
N GLU A 34 11.17 3.77 -0.61
CA GLU A 34 11.75 5.05 -0.21
C GLU A 34 10.70 6.04 0.31
N VAL A 35 9.51 6.09 -0.30
CA VAL A 35 8.47 7.06 0.10
C VAL A 35 7.69 6.61 1.32
N THR A 36 7.35 5.32 1.40
CA THR A 36 6.43 4.82 2.44
C THR A 36 7.12 4.19 3.64
N GLU A 37 8.41 3.86 3.50
CA GLU A 37 9.19 3.05 4.44
C GLU A 37 8.51 1.71 4.80
N MET A 38 7.53 1.27 4.00
CA MET A 38 6.84 0.01 4.22
C MET A 38 7.71 -1.17 3.78
N PRO A 39 7.60 -2.32 4.47
CA PRO A 39 8.33 -3.50 4.06
C PRO A 39 7.93 -3.90 2.63
N ARG A 40 8.93 -4.33 1.83
CA ARG A 40 8.76 -4.74 0.43
C ARG A 40 7.58 -5.69 0.22
N ARG A 41 7.31 -6.58 1.18
CA ARG A 41 6.18 -7.51 1.16
C ARG A 41 4.82 -6.80 1.11
N THR A 42 4.63 -5.73 1.87
CA THR A 42 3.38 -4.95 1.85
C THR A 42 3.19 -4.21 0.54
N LEU A 43 4.28 -3.70 -0.03
CA LEU A 43 4.26 -3.01 -1.32
C LEU A 43 3.94 -4.00 -2.45
N GLN A 44 4.57 -5.17 -2.44
CA GLN A 44 4.28 -6.25 -3.38
C GLN A 44 2.84 -6.73 -3.26
N ASP A 45 2.32 -6.92 -2.04
CA ASP A 45 0.93 -7.32 -1.80
C ASP A 45 -0.06 -6.29 -2.36
N ALA A 46 0.24 -5.00 -2.19
CA ALA A 46 -0.60 -3.92 -2.71
C ALA A 46 -0.51 -3.77 -4.24
N ILE A 47 0.66 -3.94 -4.85
CA ILE A 47 0.82 -3.96 -6.32
C ILE A 47 0.10 -5.19 -6.90
N ALA A 48 0.26 -6.36 -6.28
CA ALA A 48 -0.47 -7.57 -6.66
C ALA A 48 -2.00 -7.39 -6.49
N ALA A 49 -2.42 -6.67 -5.45
CA ALA A 49 -3.83 -6.30 -5.25
C ALA A 49 -4.37 -5.34 -6.31
N LYS A 50 -3.53 -4.57 -7.04
CA LYS A 50 -3.99 -3.80 -8.21
C LYS A 50 -4.53 -4.73 -9.30
N GLY A 51 -3.95 -5.93 -9.45
CA GLY A 51 -4.47 -6.98 -10.33
C GLY A 51 -5.78 -7.61 -9.80
N VAL A 52 -5.95 -7.70 -8.48
CA VAL A 52 -7.16 -8.26 -7.86
C VAL A 52 -8.34 -7.28 -7.86
N LEU A 53 -8.07 -5.97 -7.89
CA LEU A 53 -9.10 -4.92 -7.89
C LEU A 53 -9.68 -4.64 -9.29
N GLY A 54 -9.15 -5.26 -10.35
CA GLY A 54 -9.75 -5.18 -11.69
C GLY A 54 -9.81 -3.76 -12.28
N CYS A 55 -8.96 -2.83 -11.83
CA CYS A 55 -8.81 -1.56 -12.52
C CYS A 55 -7.97 -1.77 -13.78
N SER A 56 -8.70 -1.91 -14.89
CA SER A 56 -8.19 -1.81 -16.27
C SER A 56 -7.67 -0.41 -16.56
#